data_AF-A0A8X6Y6F7-F1
#
_entry.id   AF-A0A8X6Y6F7-F1
#
_cell.length_a   1.000
_cell.length_b   1.000
_cell.length_c   1.000
_cell.angle_alpha   90.00
_cell.angle_beta   90.00
_cell.angle_gamma   90.00
#
_symmetry.space_group_name_H-M   'P 1'
#
loop_
_entity.id
_entity.type
_entity.pdbx_description
1 polymer ?
#
loop_
_entity_poly.entity_id
_entity_poly.type
_entity_poly.pdbx_seq_one_letter_code
_entity_poly.pdbx_strand_id
1 'polypeptide(L)'
;MQDNAFLGFMPKRVVVGYIDNAAINGQLSLNPFYLTIATLTFLSIYVDVQYLPTKPLELNYETNCYIRDYHQMFSGFNRDSGNYLTREEFVQGHTLYVFDLNPDLCDVPHLNLQH
;
A
#
# COMPACT_ATOMS: atom_id res chain seq x y z
N MET A 1 -4.88 18.11 16.55
CA MET A 1 -5.75 16.91 16.55
C MET A 1 -5.43 16.15 15.28
N GLN A 2 -5.16 14.86 15.39
CA GLN A 2 -5.00 13.99 14.24
C GLN A 2 -6.30 13.22 14.12
N ASP A 3 -6.99 13.38 13.01
CA ASP A 3 -8.27 12.71 12.77
C ASP A 3 -7.99 11.27 12.31
N ASN A 4 -8.72 10.33 12.90
CA ASN A 4 -8.59 8.92 12.56
C ASN A 4 -9.30 8.67 11.22
N ALA A 5 -8.59 8.09 10.26
CA ALA A 5 -9.18 7.66 8.98
C ALA A 5 -10.18 6.51 9.14
N PHE A 6 -10.04 5.71 10.20
CA PHE A 6 -10.93 4.60 10.53
C PHE A 6 -11.36 4.71 11.99
N LEU A 7 -12.65 4.47 12.26
CA LEU A 7 -13.22 4.44 13.61
C LEU A 7 -13.64 3.01 13.96
N GLY A 8 -13.30 2.54 15.16
CA GLY A 8 -13.64 1.20 15.63
C GLY A 8 -12.53 0.19 15.38
N PHE A 9 -12.83 -0.88 14.63
CA PHE A 9 -11.90 -1.98 14.41
C PHE A 9 -10.73 -1.58 13.52
N MET A 10 -9.52 -1.96 13.93
CA MET A 10 -8.31 -1.80 13.13
C MET A 10 -8.39 -2.69 11.87
N PRO A 11 -8.19 -2.13 10.66
CA PRO A 11 -8.14 -2.93 9.45
C PRO A 11 -6.93 -3.86 9.48
N LYS A 12 -7.07 -5.04 8.87
CA LYS A 12 -5.95 -6.00 8.71
C LYS A 12 -4.91 -5.54 7.69
N ARG A 13 -5.32 -4.69 6.75
CA ARG A 13 -4.47 -4.18 5.68
C ARG A 13 -4.98 -2.82 5.23
N VAL A 14 -4.06 -1.90 4.97
CA VAL A 14 -4.35 -0.62 4.33
C VAL A 14 -3.58 -0.57 3.01
N VAL A 15 -4.29 -0.27 1.93
CA VAL A 15 -3.70 -0.10 0.60
C VAL A 15 -3.94 1.34 0.16
N VAL A 16 -2.87 2.04 -0.21
CA VAL A 16 -2.91 3.42 -0.68
C VAL A 16 -2.45 3.45 -2.13
N GLY A 17 -3.23 4.08 -3.01
CA GLY A 17 -2.90 4.30 -4.41
C GLY A 17 -3.24 5.73 -4.82
N TYR A 18 -2.50 6.27 -5.78
CA TYR A 18 -2.71 7.61 -6.33
C TYR A 18 -3.27 7.50 -7.73
N ILE A 19 -4.41 8.14 -7.96
CA ILE A 19 -5.12 8.12 -9.23
C ILE A 19 -5.43 9.57 -9.60
N ASP A 20 -5.31 9.90 -10.89
CA ASP A 20 -5.73 11.20 -11.40
C ASP A 20 -7.24 11.39 -11.19
N ASN A 21 -7.62 12.52 -10.57
CA ASN A 21 -9.01 12.86 -10.36
C ASN A 21 -9.80 12.91 -11.68
N ALA A 22 -9.20 13.38 -12.78
CA ALA A 22 -9.84 13.38 -14.08
C ALA A 22 -10.07 11.97 -14.63
N ALA A 23 -9.18 11.01 -14.33
CA ALA A 23 -9.37 9.60 -14.69
C ALA A 23 -10.56 8.98 -13.92
N ILE A 24 -10.67 9.26 -12.62
CA ILE A 24 -11.83 8.84 -11.80
C ILE A 24 -13.13 9.48 -12.29
N ASN A 25 -13.08 10.74 -12.73
CA ASN A 25 -14.24 11.44 -13.29
C ASN A 25 -14.55 11.07 -14.76
N GLY A 26 -13.86 10.08 -15.32
CA GLY A 26 -14.22 9.50 -16.63
C GLY A 26 -13.71 10.29 -17.83
N GLN A 27 -12.63 11.07 -17.71
CA GLN A 27 -11.98 11.66 -18.88
C GLN A 27 -11.52 10.55 -19.83
N LEU A 28 -12.08 10.51 -21.05
CA LEU A 28 -11.90 9.42 -22.01
C LEU A 28 -10.44 9.13 -22.40
N SER A 29 -9.56 10.13 -22.29
CA SER A 29 -8.13 9.97 -22.60
C SER A 29 -7.31 9.37 -21.47
N LEU A 30 -7.90 9.16 -20.29
CA LEU A 30 -7.20 8.70 -19.08
C LEU A 30 -7.72 7.33 -18.64
N ASN A 31 -6.85 6.58 -17.98
CA ASN A 31 -7.15 5.26 -17.45
C ASN A 31 -7.26 5.33 -15.90
N PRO A 32 -8.41 5.01 -15.28
CA PRO A 32 -8.56 5.03 -13.82
C PRO A 32 -7.75 3.94 -13.10
N PHE A 33 -7.21 2.96 -13.83
CA PHE A 33 -6.32 1.92 -13.29
C PHE A 33 -4.83 2.29 -13.38
N TYR A 34 -4.51 3.48 -13.92
CA TYR A 34 -3.14 3.98 -13.93
C TYR A 34 -2.79 4.60 -12.58
N LEU A 35 -2.18 3.79 -11.70
CA LEU A 35 -1.80 4.14 -10.34
C LEU A 35 -0.40 4.76 -10.32
N THR A 36 -0.35 6.09 -10.26
CA THR A 36 0.91 6.84 -10.32
C THR A 36 1.70 6.76 -9.01
N ILE A 37 3.00 7.03 -9.09
CA ILE A 37 3.84 7.25 -7.91
C ILE A 37 3.37 8.49 -7.15
N ALA A 38 3.41 8.43 -5.82
CA ALA A 38 3.14 9.59 -4.99
C ALA A 38 4.29 10.60 -5.11
N THR A 39 3.99 11.89 -5.22
CA THR A 39 4.99 12.97 -5.14
C THR A 39 5.31 13.36 -3.68
N LEU A 40 5.09 12.45 -2.73
CA LEU A 40 5.35 12.68 -1.31
C LEU A 40 6.81 12.40 -0.98
N THR A 41 7.30 12.94 0.13
CA THR A 41 8.66 12.64 0.64
C THR A 41 8.69 11.34 1.43
N PHE A 42 7.65 11.08 2.24
CA PHE A 42 7.56 9.88 3.04
C PHE A 42 6.11 9.42 3.25
N LEU A 43 5.94 8.12 3.55
CA LEU A 43 4.65 7.52 3.87
C LEU A 43 4.76 6.58 5.08
N SER A 44 3.86 6.73 6.04
CA SER A 44 3.69 5.84 7.19
C SER A 44 2.24 5.86 7.68
N ILE A 45 1.84 4.81 8.38
CA ILE A 45 0.56 4.74 9.09
C ILE A 45 0.83 4.87 10.59
N TYR A 46 0.05 5.69 11.28
CA TYR A 46 0.07 5.76 12.74
C TYR A 46 -1.06 4.91 13.30
N VAL A 47 -0.70 3.90 14.09
CA VAL A 47 -1.66 2.98 14.74
C VAL A 47 -1.40 3.02 16.24
N ASP A 48 -2.44 3.37 17.01
CA ASP A 48 -2.44 3.58 18.46
C ASP A 48 -1.35 4.54 18.95
N VAL A 49 -0.10 4.08 19.04
CA VAL A 49 1.07 4.83 19.50
C VAL A 49 2.33 4.61 18.66
N GLN A 50 2.25 3.87 17.55
CA GLN A 50 3.40 3.48 16.73
C GLN A 50 3.20 3.81 15.25
N TYR A 51 4.30 4.19 14.58
CA TYR A 51 4.35 4.30 13.12
C TYR A 51 4.70 2.95 12.49
N LEU A 52 3.94 2.58 11.45
CA LEU A 52 4.16 1.40 10.63
C LEU A 52 4.41 1.82 9.17
N PRO A 53 5.49 1.32 8.54
CA PRO A 53 6.63 0.66 9.17
C PRO A 53 7.39 1.62 10.12
N THR A 54 8.16 1.07 11.07
CA THR A 54 8.91 1.84 12.09
C THR A 54 9.81 2.92 11.46
N LYS A 55 10.42 2.61 10.32
CA LYS A 55 11.02 3.62 9.44
C LYS A 55 9.96 3.95 8.38
N PRO A 56 9.55 5.21 8.17
CA PRO A 56 8.67 5.58 7.06
C PRO A 56 9.22 5.15 5.70
N LEU A 57 8.35 4.86 4.73
CA LEU A 57 8.77 4.67 3.34
C LEU A 57 9.30 6.01 2.84
N GLU A 58 10.53 6.05 2.35
CA GLU A 58 11.13 7.24 1.77
C GLU A 58 10.92 7.15 0.26
N LEU A 59 10.10 8.04 -0.27
CA LEU A 59 9.63 7.95 -1.64
C LEU A 59 10.54 8.83 -2.52
N ASN A 60 11.70 8.30 -2.89
CA ASN A 60 12.62 8.97 -3.82
C ASN A 60 12.67 8.20 -5.15
N TYR A 61 11.90 8.69 -6.11
CA TYR A 61 11.80 8.09 -7.44
C TYR A 61 12.80 8.65 -8.45
N GLU A 62 13.48 9.76 -8.15
CA GLU A 62 14.51 10.34 -9.02
C GLU A 62 15.77 9.48 -9.08
N THR A 63 16.07 8.75 -7.99
CA THR A 63 17.26 7.92 -7.86
C THR A 63 16.98 6.42 -8.02
N ASN A 64 15.83 6.02 -8.57
CA ASN A 64 15.37 4.62 -8.63
C ASN A 64 15.32 3.91 -7.25
N CYS A 65 15.11 4.67 -6.16
CA CYS A 65 15.14 4.14 -4.79
C CYS A 65 13.77 3.67 -4.30
N TYR A 66 13.08 2.81 -5.07
CA TYR A 66 11.73 2.31 -4.77
C TYR A 66 11.67 0.79 -4.54
N ILE A 67 12.82 0.13 -4.37
CA ILE A 67 12.89 -1.32 -4.13
C ILE A 67 12.11 -1.74 -2.87
N ARG A 68 12.12 -0.88 -1.87
CA ARG A 68 11.44 -1.11 -0.59
C ARG A 68 9.94 -1.00 -0.73
N ASP A 69 9.46 -0.04 -1.50
CA ASP A 69 8.04 0.15 -1.82
C ASP A 69 7.51 -1.03 -2.64
N TYR A 70 8.25 -1.42 -3.67
CA TYR A 70 7.93 -2.60 -4.48
C TYR A 70 7.88 -3.87 -3.62
N HIS A 71 8.89 -4.09 -2.76
CA HIS A 71 8.91 -5.23 -1.84
C HIS A 71 7.72 -5.19 -0.89
N GLN A 72 7.35 -4.01 -0.38
CA GLN A 72 6.20 -3.85 0.51
C GLN A 72 4.90 -4.24 -0.22
N MET A 73 4.69 -3.77 -1.44
CA MET A 73 3.55 -4.17 -2.27
C MET A 73 3.53 -5.68 -2.51
N PHE A 74 4.66 -6.24 -2.95
CA PHE A 74 4.80 -7.66 -3.26
C PHE A 74 4.50 -8.54 -2.04
N SER A 75 5.09 -8.20 -0.89
CA SER A 75 4.95 -8.97 0.36
C SER A 75 3.63 -8.74 1.09
N GLY A 76 2.96 -7.61 0.84
CA GLY A 76 1.65 -7.28 1.39
C GLY A 76 0.48 -7.89 0.61
N PHE A 77 0.75 -8.44 -0.57
CA PHE A 77 -0.18 -9.30 -1.31
C PHE A 77 0.28 -10.76 -1.25
N ASN A 78 -0.36 -11.61 -2.06
CA ASN A 78 -0.18 -13.05 -2.03
C ASN A 78 1.25 -13.45 -2.42
N ARG A 79 2.06 -13.76 -1.40
CA ARG A 79 3.48 -14.13 -1.54
C ARG A 79 3.68 -15.41 -2.34
N ASP A 80 2.70 -16.30 -2.32
CA ASP A 80 2.83 -17.65 -2.87
C ASP A 80 2.49 -17.72 -4.36
N SER A 81 1.61 -16.84 -4.86
CA SER A 81 1.25 -16.77 -6.28
C SER A 81 2.02 -15.70 -7.06
N GLY A 82 2.73 -14.80 -6.36
CA GLY A 82 3.26 -13.58 -6.95
C GLY A 82 2.15 -12.64 -7.44
N ASN A 83 2.55 -11.55 -8.09
CA ASN A 83 1.66 -10.50 -8.58
C ASN A 83 1.85 -10.15 -10.07
N TYR A 84 2.67 -10.94 -10.80
CA TYR A 84 2.99 -10.76 -12.23
C TYR A 84 3.49 -9.36 -12.62
N LEU A 85 3.94 -8.56 -11.66
CA LEU A 85 4.48 -7.22 -11.90
C LEU A 85 5.97 -7.25 -11.66
N THR A 86 6.74 -6.80 -12.64
CA THR A 86 8.16 -6.51 -12.45
C THR A 86 8.34 -5.25 -11.60
N ARG A 87 9.54 -5.08 -11.06
CA ARG A 87 9.92 -3.88 -10.32
C ARG A 87 9.85 -2.64 -11.23
N GLU A 88 10.18 -2.78 -12.50
CA GLU A 88 10.17 -1.69 -13.47
C GLU A 88 8.73 -1.28 -13.84
N GLU A 89 7.80 -2.24 -13.94
CA GLU A 89 6.38 -1.97 -14.20
C GLU A 89 5.67 -1.32 -13.00
N PHE A 90 6.15 -1.56 -11.77
CA PHE A 90 5.59 -0.97 -10.55
C PHE A 90 5.48 0.55 -10.62
N VAL A 91 6.53 1.24 -11.09
CA VAL A 91 6.55 2.72 -11.21
C VAL A 91 5.86 3.24 -12.48
N GLN A 92 5.37 2.36 -13.35
CA GLN A 92 4.72 2.69 -14.63
C GLN A 92 3.20 2.56 -14.54
N GLY A 93 2.59 3.11 -13.48
CA GLY A 93 1.14 3.08 -13.32
C GLY A 93 0.60 1.89 -12.50
N HIS A 94 1.45 1.18 -11.75
CA HIS A 94 1.06 0.05 -10.92
C HIS A 94 1.49 0.22 -9.45
N THR A 95 1.64 1.47 -8.98
CA THR A 95 2.17 1.76 -7.65
C THR A 95 1.07 1.67 -6.59
N LEU A 96 1.16 0.67 -5.71
CA LEU A 96 0.34 0.53 -4.51
C LEU A 96 1.23 0.45 -3.28
N TYR A 97 0.93 1.26 -2.26
CA TYR A 97 1.58 1.18 -0.95
C TYR A 97 0.73 0.31 -0.03
N VAL A 98 1.27 -0.84 0.38
CA VAL A 98 0.52 -1.86 1.12
C VAL A 98 1.06 -1.97 2.54
N PHE A 99 0.23 -1.64 3.51
CA PHE A 99 0.54 -1.79 4.92
C PHE A 99 -0.23 -2.99 5.45
N ASP A 100 0.49 -4.09 5.66
CA ASP A 100 -0.04 -5.24 6.39
C ASP A 100 -0.02 -4.93 7.88
N LEU A 101 -1.18 -5.05 8.50
CA LEU A 101 -1.43 -4.71 9.89
C LEU A 101 -1.78 -5.97 10.71
N ASN A 102 -1.73 -7.16 10.09
CA ASN A 102 -1.91 -8.41 10.80
C ASN A 102 -0.73 -8.68 11.75
N PRO A 103 -0.99 -8.96 13.04
CA PRO A 103 0.07 -9.19 14.02
C PRO A 103 0.84 -10.50 13.78
N ASP A 104 0.22 -11.45 13.08
CA ASP A 104 0.77 -12.78 12.77
C ASP A 104 1.38 -12.88 11.37
N LEU A 105 1.26 -11.82 10.54
CA LEU A 105 1.65 -11.82 9.12
C LEU A 105 1.04 -12.98 8.30
N CYS A 106 -0.06 -13.57 8.79
CA CYS A 106 -0.72 -14.71 8.17
C CYS A 106 -1.96 -14.25 7.42
N ASP A 107 -2.02 -14.58 6.12
CA ASP A 107 -3.23 -14.41 5.30
C ASP A 107 -4.27 -15.55 5.53
N VAL A 108 -3.98 -16.50 6.42
CA VAL A 108 -4.80 -17.68 6.67
C VAL A 108 -5.88 -17.38 7.71
N PRO A 109 -7.17 -17.69 7.47
CA PRO A 109 -8.18 -17.57 8.52
C PRO A 109 -7.87 -18.55 9.66
N HIS A 110 -7.64 -18.02 10.86
CA HIS A 110 -7.52 -18.83 12.06
C HIS A 110 -8.87 -19.47 12.40
N LEU A 111 -8.89 -20.79 12.54
CA LEU A 111 -10.02 -21.50 13.13
C LEU A 111 -10.08 -21.13 14.62
N ASN A 112 -11.00 -20.23 14.97
CA ASN A 112 -11.36 -19.98 16.37
C ASN A 112 -12.25 -21.14 16.83
N LEU A 113 -11.64 -22.14 17.48
CA LEU A 113 -12.40 -23.15 18.22
C LEU A 113 -12.86 -22.51 19.54
N GLN A 114 -14.12 -22.09 19.58
CA GLN A 114 -14.78 -21.71 20.83
C GLN A 114 -15.04 -23.00 21.63
N HIS A 115 -14.65 -22.98 22.90
CA HIS A 115 -14.88 -24.05 23.87
C HIS A 115 -15.77 -23.55 25.00
#